data_AF-A0A946CVB8-F1
#
_entry.id   AF-A0A946CVB8-F1
#
_cell.length_a   1.000
_cell.length_b   1.000
_cell.length_c   1.000
_cell.angle_alpha   90.00
_cell.angle_beta   90.00
_cell.angle_gamma   90.00
#
_symmetry.space_group_name_H-M   'P 1'
#
loop_
_entity.id
_entity.type
_entity.pdbx_description
1 polymer ?
#
loop_
_entity_poly.entity_id
_entity_poly.type
_entity_poly.pdbx_seq_one_letter_code
_entity_poly.pdbx_strand_id
1 'polypeptide(L)' 'MSSNDLSFERAKEVIPGGVNSPVRAFGSVGGVPKTIVRSEGSRIFDVDGNGYID' A
#
# COMPACT_ATOMS: atom_id res chain seq x y z
N MET A 1 6.49 -3.56 -13.57
CA MET A 1 5.60 -3.55 -12.39
C MET A 1 6.43 -3.13 -11.20
N SER A 2 5.93 -2.21 -10.37
CA SER A 2 6.58 -1.83 -9.12
C SER A 2 6.49 -2.97 -8.09
N SER A 3 7.32 -2.94 -7.05
CA SER A 3 7.19 -3.89 -5.93
C SER A 3 5.85 -3.71 -5.23
N ASN A 4 5.33 -2.47 -5.24
CA ASN A 4 3.99 -2.16 -4.73
C ASN A 4 2.88 -2.87 -5.51
N ASP A 5 2.93 -2.86 -6.84
CA ASP A 5 1.92 -3.53 -7.68
C ASP A 5 1.92 -5.05 -7.40
N LEU A 6 3.10 -5.66 -7.34
CA LEU A 6 3.24 -7.10 -7.07
C LEU A 6 2.70 -7.47 -5.68
N SER A 7 3.00 -6.64 -4.66
CA SER A 7 2.48 -6.82 -3.31
C SER A 7 0.95 -6.76 -3.27
N PHE A 8 0.36 -5.76 -3.94
CA PHE A 8 -1.09 -5.58 -3.95
C PHE A 8 -1.81 -6.66 -4.75
N GLU A 9 -1.28 -7.08 -5.91
CA GLU A 9 -1.86 -8.19 -6.69
C GLU A 9 -1.82 -9.49 -5.89
N ARG A 10 -0.70 -9.80 -5.22
CA ARG A 10 -0.63 -10.96 -4.32
C ARG A 10 -1.65 -10.87 -3.18
N ALA A 11 -1.86 -9.69 -2.62
CA ALA A 11 -2.84 -9.51 -1.55
C ALA A 11 -4.27 -9.76 -2.04
N LYS A 12 -4.62 -9.37 -3.28
CA LYS A 12 -5.95 -9.61 -3.86
C LYS A 12 -6.29 -11.09 -4.02
N GLU A 13 -5.29 -11.95 -4.17
CA GLU A 13 -5.50 -13.40 -4.30
C GLU A 13 -6.08 -14.02 -3.01
N VAL A 14 -5.83 -13.40 -1.84
CA VAL A 14 -6.12 -14.01 -0.53
C VAL A 14 -6.86 -13.09 0.45
N ILE A 15 -6.94 -11.79 0.18
CA ILE A 15 -7.65 -10.81 1.01
C ILE A 15 -8.70 -10.11 0.12
N PRO A 16 -10.00 -10.11 0.49
CA PRO A 16 -11.03 -9.39 -0.25
C PRO A 16 -10.66 -7.91 -0.44
N GLY A 17 -10.62 -7.45 -1.69
CA GLY A 17 -10.20 -6.08 -2.02
C GLY A 17 -8.70 -5.80 -1.83
N GLY A 18 -7.89 -6.83 -1.57
CA GLY A 18 -6.44 -6.73 -1.35
C GLY A 18 -6.04 -6.06 -0.04
N VAL A 19 -6.98 -5.81 0.88
CA VAL A 19 -6.73 -5.12 2.16
C VAL A 19 -7.63 -5.62 3.29
N ASN A 20 -7.09 -5.63 4.52
CA ASN A 20 -7.87 -6.00 5.71
C ASN A 20 -8.82 -4.90 6.20
N SER A 21 -8.59 -3.65 5.80
CA SER A 21 -9.43 -2.51 6.17
C SER A 21 -9.90 -1.80 4.89
N PRO A 22 -11.23 -1.70 4.63
CA PRO A 22 -11.74 -1.22 3.34
C PRO A 22 -11.25 0.16 2.91
N VAL A 23 -11.03 1.09 3.86
CA VAL A 23 -10.51 2.44 3.56
C VAL A 23 -9.13 2.39 2.90
N ARG A 24 -8.35 1.34 3.18
CA ARG A 24 -7.01 1.15 2.60
C ARG A 24 -7.05 0.69 1.14
N ALA A 25 -8.21 0.33 0.59
CA ALA A 25 -8.33 -0.07 -0.81
C ALA A 25 -8.28 1.13 -1.78
N PHE A 26 -8.19 2.36 -1.27
CA PHE A 26 -8.17 3.60 -2.04
C PHE A 26 -9.43 3.82 -2.90
N GLY A 27 -10.55 3.15 -2.60
CA GLY A 27 -11.78 3.23 -3.39
C GLY A 27 -12.34 4.64 -3.58
N SER A 28 -12.13 5.54 -2.61
CA SER A 28 -12.61 6.93 -2.67
C SER A 28 -11.65 7.91 -3.36
N VAL A 29 -10.38 7.55 -3.51
CA VAL A 29 -9.32 8.45 -4.04
C VAL A 29 -8.72 7.94 -5.35
N GLY A 30 -8.99 6.69 -5.71
CA GLY A 30 -8.43 6.04 -6.89
C GLY A 30 -6.96 5.66 -6.73
N GLY A 31 -6.44 4.93 -7.72
CA GLY A 31 -5.06 4.45 -7.74
C GLY A 31 -4.85 3.14 -6.98
N VAL A 32 -3.58 2.80 -6.78
CA VAL A 32 -3.15 1.57 -6.10
C VAL A 32 -2.69 1.92 -4.68
N PRO A 33 -3.21 1.25 -3.64
CA PRO A 33 -2.76 1.45 -2.27
C PRO A 33 -1.24 1.27 -2.12
N LYS A 34 -0.63 2.06 -1.22
CA LYS A 34 0.80 1.95 -0.92
C LYS A 34 1.07 0.93 0.17
N THR A 35 1.89 -0.06 -0.14
CA THR A 35 2.43 -1.04 0.81
C THR A 35 3.55 -0.37 1.60
N ILE A 36 3.25 0.02 2.83
CA ILE A 36 4.22 0.64 3.76
C ILE A 36 5.00 -0.44 4.49
N VAL A 37 6.34 -0.35 4.49
CA VAL A 37 7.25 -1.34 5.08
C VAL A 37 8.00 -0.83 6.30
N ARG A 38 8.10 0.50 6.47
CA ARG A 38 8.78 1.12 7.60
C ARG A 38 8.21 2.51 7.88
N SER A 39 8.30 2.93 9.14
CA SER A 39 8.03 4.30 9.60
C SER A 39 9.14 4.78 10.52
N GLU A 40 9.42 6.08 10.51
CA GLU A 40 10.41 6.71 11.40
C GLU A 40 10.06 8.20 11.59
N GLY A 41 9.79 8.61 12.83
CA GLY A 41 9.35 9.98 13.13
C GLY A 41 8.07 10.33 12.35
N SER A 42 8.08 11.48 11.67
CA SER A 42 6.97 11.97 10.83
C SER A 42 7.04 11.47 9.39
N ARG A 43 7.66 10.30 9.15
CA ARG A 43 7.83 9.73 7.82
C ARG A 43 7.47 8.27 7.75
N ILE A 44 6.87 7.88 6.62
CA ILE A 44 6.62 6.50 6.24
C ILE A 44 7.33 6.17 4.93
N PHE A 45 7.68 4.92 4.74
CA PHE A 45 8.43 4.42 3.59
C PHE A 45 7.69 3.25 2.96
N ASP A 46 7.42 3.33 1.65
CA ASP A 46 6.81 2.24 0.90
C ASP A 46 7.83 1.16 0.50
N VAL A 47 7.32 0.04 -0.01
CA VAL A 47 8.12 -1.11 -0.46
C VAL A 47 9.06 -0.79 -1.63
N ASP A 48 8.82 0.30 -2.36
CA ASP A 48 9.69 0.77 -3.44
C ASP A 48 10.77 1.76 -2.93
N GLY A 49 10.78 2.06 -1.62
CA GLY A 49 11.73 2.96 -0.98
C GLY A 49 11.33 4.43 -1.03
N ASN A 50 10.13 4.77 -1.50
CA ASN A 50 9.64 6.15 -1.50
C ASN A 50 9.31 6.59 -0.08
N GLY A 51 9.78 7.78 0.31
CA GLY A 51 9.49 8.39 1.59
C GLY A 51 8.36 9.42 1.50
N TYR A 52 7.44 9.37 2.45
CA TYR A 52 6.31 10.30 2.57
C TYR A 52 6.35 10.98 3.93
N ILE A 53 5.84 12.21 4.00
CA ILE A 53 5.51 12.85 5.29
C ILE A 53 4.15 12.31 5.71
N ASP A 54 4.07 11.80 6.94
CA ASP A 54 2.85 11.29 7.57
C ASP A 54 2.25 12.34 8.50
#